data_AF-A0A8S0FNH4-F1
#
_entry.id   AF-A0A8S0FNH4-F1
#
_cell.length_a   1.000
_cell.length_b   1.000
_cell.length_c   1.000
_cell.angle_alpha   90.00
_cell.angle_beta   90.00
_cell.angle_gamma   90.00
#
_symmetry.space_group_name_H-M   'P 1'
#
loop_
_entity.id
_entity.type
_entity.pdbx_description
1 polymer ?
#
loop_
_entity_poly.entity_id
_entity_poly.type
_entity_poly.pdbx_seq_one_letter_code
_entity_poly.pdbx_strand_id
1 'polypeptide(L)'
;MLDEARAVGAEFNRIAGENCLYFETGQGSALSAGANFGADQVTMEARNYGLARHYDPFIVNTVVGFIGPEYLYNDRQIIRAGLEDHFMGKLSGISMGCDCCYTNHADADQNLNENLMILLATAGCNYIMGMPLGDDIMLQLSDHRIPRHCHCASVTESAPVTGV
;
A
#
# COMPACT_ATOMS: atom_id res chain seq x y z
N MET A 1 0.01 22.28 5.39
CA MET A 1 -0.04 21.51 4.14
C MET A 1 -1.18 20.50 4.14
N LEU A 2 -1.24 19.51 5.05
CA LEU A 2 -2.35 18.53 5.04
C LEU A 2 -3.72 19.12 5.36
N ASP A 3 -3.81 20.01 6.38
CA ASP A 3 -5.06 20.70 6.70
C ASP A 3 -5.57 21.56 5.52
N GLU A 4 -4.63 22.20 4.83
CA GLU A 4 -4.87 23.00 3.63
C GLU A 4 -5.32 22.12 2.46
N ALA A 5 -4.66 20.98 2.22
CA ALA A 5 -5.06 20.04 1.18
C ALA A 5 -6.49 19.51 1.40
N ARG A 6 -6.88 19.26 2.66
CA ARG A 6 -8.26 18.89 3.00
C ARG A 6 -9.24 20.04 2.71
N ALA A 7 -8.87 21.27 3.03
CA ALA A 7 -9.71 22.44 2.76
C ALA A 7 -9.88 22.68 1.24
N VAL A 8 -8.77 22.60 0.48
CA VAL A 8 -8.78 22.66 -0.98
C VAL A 8 -9.62 21.52 -1.56
N GLY A 9 -9.49 20.30 -1.02
CA GLY A 9 -10.29 19.17 -1.46
C GLY A 9 -11.79 19.38 -1.29
N ALA A 10 -12.20 19.96 -0.15
CA ALA A 10 -13.61 20.29 0.10
C ALA A 10 -14.16 21.39 -0.82
N GLU A 11 -13.32 22.33 -1.28
CA GLU A 11 -13.74 23.43 -2.14
C GLU A 11 -13.71 23.07 -3.63
N PHE A 12 -12.70 22.32 -4.07
CA PHE A 12 -12.39 22.17 -5.50
C PHE A 12 -12.50 20.74 -6.03
N ASN A 13 -12.48 19.70 -5.18
CA ASN A 13 -12.48 18.33 -5.70
C ASN A 13 -13.87 17.90 -6.17
N ARG A 14 -13.88 17.12 -7.25
CA ARG A 14 -15.10 16.53 -7.83
C ARG A 14 -15.40 15.18 -7.20
N ILE A 15 -15.63 15.15 -5.89
CA ILE A 15 -15.91 13.93 -5.12
C ILE A 15 -17.32 14.05 -4.54
N ALA A 16 -18.13 13.00 -4.71
CA ALA A 16 -19.48 12.95 -4.16
C ALA A 16 -19.49 12.59 -2.66
N GLY A 17 -18.51 11.78 -2.22
CA GLY A 17 -18.30 11.42 -0.82
C GLY A 17 -17.48 12.45 -0.04
N GLU A 18 -17.26 12.17 1.25
CA GLU A 18 -16.59 13.09 2.18
C GLU A 18 -15.06 12.93 2.18
N ASN A 19 -14.55 11.76 1.82
CA ASN A 19 -13.13 11.43 1.86
C ASN A 19 -12.47 11.73 0.51
N CYS A 20 -11.43 12.59 0.51
CA CYS A 20 -10.78 13.04 -0.73
C CYS A 20 -9.25 12.97 -0.72
N LEU A 21 -8.65 12.52 0.38
CA LEU A 21 -7.20 12.41 0.52
C LEU A 21 -6.72 10.98 0.21
N TYR A 22 -5.48 10.91 -0.26
CA TYR A 22 -4.75 9.68 -0.54
C TYR A 22 -3.35 9.78 0.11
N PHE A 23 -2.97 8.78 0.90
CA PHE A 23 -1.64 8.66 1.47
C PHE A 23 -0.94 7.37 1.04
N GLU A 24 0.37 7.48 0.78
CA GLU A 24 1.27 6.35 0.62
C GLU A 24 2.21 6.27 1.82
N THR A 25 2.54 5.05 2.22
CA THR A 25 3.33 4.71 3.40
C THR A 25 4.27 3.55 3.07
N GLY A 26 5.10 3.11 4.01
CA GLY A 26 6.02 2.02 3.75
C GLY A 26 7.09 1.88 4.81
N GLN A 27 7.28 0.64 5.26
CA GLN A 27 8.36 0.29 6.18
C GLN A 27 9.73 0.69 5.59
N GLY A 28 10.60 1.24 6.45
CA GLY A 28 11.94 1.69 6.07
C GLY A 28 12.06 3.20 5.79
N SER A 29 10.96 3.88 5.44
CA SER A 29 10.94 5.32 5.15
C SER A 29 11.55 6.19 6.27
N ALA A 30 11.13 5.99 7.52
CA ALA A 30 11.65 6.73 8.66
C ALA A 30 13.13 6.44 8.96
N LEU A 31 13.57 5.19 8.74
CA LEU A 31 14.98 4.81 8.91
C LEU A 31 15.83 5.46 7.81
N SER A 32 15.38 5.44 6.55
CA SER A 32 16.02 6.11 5.43
C SER A 32 16.20 7.62 5.67
N ALA A 33 15.23 8.25 6.34
CA ALA A 33 15.28 9.66 6.69
C ALA A 33 16.14 9.98 7.94
N GLY A 34 16.70 8.96 8.62
CA GLY A 34 17.38 9.14 9.91
C GLY A 34 16.44 9.63 11.03
N ALA A 35 15.14 9.36 10.89
CA ALA A 35 14.07 9.91 11.72
C ALA A 35 13.27 8.82 12.46
N ASN A 36 13.80 7.61 12.57
CA ASN A 36 13.19 6.52 13.35
C ASN A 36 13.49 6.60 14.86
N PHE A 37 14.48 7.41 15.27
CA PHE A 37 14.85 7.65 16.67
C PHE A 37 15.06 6.35 17.49
N GLY A 38 15.61 5.31 16.84
CA GLY A 38 15.89 4.02 17.46
C GLY A 38 14.72 3.03 17.51
N ALA A 39 13.52 3.41 17.03
CA ALA A 39 12.40 2.49 16.87
C ALA A 39 12.58 1.61 15.60
N ASP A 40 11.94 0.44 15.62
CA ASP A 40 11.87 -0.45 14.47
C ASP A 40 10.90 0.07 13.38
N GLN A 41 11.05 -0.46 12.17
CA GLN A 41 10.28 -0.02 11.01
C GLN A 41 8.77 -0.26 11.12
N VAL A 42 8.34 -1.32 11.81
CA VAL A 42 6.92 -1.68 11.97
C VAL A 42 6.24 -0.69 12.92
N THR A 43 6.90 -0.35 14.02
CA THR A 43 6.43 0.70 14.94
C THR A 43 6.33 2.05 14.24
N MET A 44 7.31 2.41 13.41
CA MET A 44 7.27 3.66 12.66
C MET A 44 6.15 3.68 11.62
N GLU A 45 5.90 2.55 10.97
CA GLU A 45 4.83 2.42 9.99
C GLU A 45 3.43 2.50 10.64
N ALA A 46 3.24 1.88 11.80
CA ALA A 46 1.99 2.04 12.57
C ALA A 46 1.69 3.51 12.93
N ARG A 47 2.73 4.33 13.17
CA ARG A 47 2.56 5.77 13.43
C ARG A 47 2.06 6.52 12.19
N ASN A 48 2.46 6.10 10.98
CA ASN A 48 1.94 6.67 9.74
C ASN A 48 0.42 6.48 9.66
N TYR A 49 -0.09 5.32 10.05
CA TYR A 49 -1.53 5.06 10.05
C TYR A 49 -2.28 5.88 11.10
N GLY A 50 -1.69 6.10 12.27
CA GLY A 50 -2.22 7.03 13.27
C GLY A 50 -2.32 8.47 12.75
N LEU A 51 -1.31 8.93 12.00
CA LEU A 51 -1.35 10.23 11.33
C LEU A 51 -2.43 10.26 10.24
N ALA A 52 -2.46 9.26 9.36
CA ALA A 52 -3.43 9.18 8.27
C ALA A 52 -4.87 9.18 8.82
N ARG A 53 -5.13 8.43 9.90
CA ARG A 53 -6.45 8.35 10.54
C ARG A 53 -7.00 9.70 10.97
N HIS A 54 -6.15 10.65 11.35
CA HIS A 54 -6.57 12.01 11.73
C HIS A 54 -7.28 12.74 10.59
N TYR A 55 -6.91 12.44 9.34
CA TYR A 55 -7.37 13.13 8.15
C TYR A 55 -8.53 12.44 7.41
N ASP A 56 -8.94 11.25 7.88
CA ASP A 56 -10.01 10.44 7.29
C ASP A 56 -9.88 10.30 5.75
N PRO A 57 -8.75 9.76 5.25
CA PRO A 57 -8.49 9.64 3.83
C PRO A 57 -9.41 8.62 3.16
N PHE A 58 -9.61 8.76 1.85
CA PHE A 58 -10.37 7.80 1.07
C PHE A 58 -9.63 6.46 0.95
N ILE A 59 -8.32 6.53 0.76
CA ILE A 59 -7.44 5.38 0.60
C ILE A 59 -6.06 5.66 1.22
N VAL A 60 -5.46 4.60 1.75
CA VAL A 60 -4.06 4.56 2.20
C VAL A 60 -3.47 3.24 1.74
N ASN A 61 -2.27 3.23 1.17
CA ASN A 61 -1.52 1.99 0.99
C ASN A 61 -0.10 2.10 1.52
N THR A 62 0.38 0.96 1.98
CA THR A 62 1.82 0.70 2.05
C THR A 62 2.32 0.43 0.63
N VAL A 63 3.55 0.85 0.34
CA VAL A 63 4.28 0.48 -0.87
C VAL A 63 5.36 -0.51 -0.47
N VAL A 64 4.95 -1.76 -0.29
CA VAL A 64 5.83 -2.79 0.28
C VAL A 64 6.84 -3.23 -0.77
N GLY A 65 8.12 -3.27 -0.39
CA GLY A 65 9.21 -3.68 -1.29
C GLY A 65 9.68 -2.59 -2.27
N PHE A 66 9.21 -1.35 -2.13
CA PHE A 66 9.56 -0.24 -3.03
C PHE A 66 11.00 0.27 -2.89
N ILE A 67 11.51 0.33 -1.66
CA ILE A 67 12.76 1.04 -1.39
C ILE A 67 13.97 0.17 -1.76
N GLY A 68 14.07 -1.04 -1.20
CA GLY A 68 15.21 -1.91 -1.45
C GLY A 68 15.44 -2.99 -0.39
N PRO A 69 16.39 -3.90 -0.67
CA PRO A 69 16.75 -5.05 0.17
C PRO A 69 17.33 -4.68 1.54
N GLU A 70 17.82 -3.45 1.70
CA GLU A 70 18.35 -2.95 2.97
C GLU A 70 17.26 -2.79 4.04
N TYR A 71 15.98 -2.72 3.64
CA TYR A 71 14.82 -2.67 4.55
C TYR A 71 14.02 -3.98 4.53
N LEU A 72 13.79 -4.54 3.33
CA LEU A 72 13.07 -5.79 3.12
C LEU A 72 13.79 -6.60 2.04
N TYR A 73 14.60 -7.58 2.47
CA TYR A 73 15.59 -8.26 1.64
C TYR A 73 14.99 -9.21 0.59
N ASN A 74 13.99 -9.99 0.97
CA ASN A 74 13.48 -11.10 0.15
C ASN A 74 11.97 -11.30 0.27
N ASP A 75 11.46 -12.24 -0.52
CA ASP A 75 10.05 -12.66 -0.57
C ASP A 75 9.40 -12.79 0.81
N ARG A 76 10.09 -13.47 1.74
CA ARG A 76 9.54 -13.76 3.06
C ARG A 76 9.32 -12.48 3.86
N GLN A 77 10.28 -11.56 3.79
CA GLN A 77 10.21 -10.29 4.50
C GLN A 77 9.13 -9.38 3.88
N ILE A 78 9.06 -9.32 2.55
CA ILE A 78 8.07 -8.50 1.84
C ILE A 78 6.64 -9.01 2.10
N ILE A 79 6.38 -10.32 2.01
CA ILE A 79 5.06 -10.88 2.34
C ILE A 79 4.68 -10.56 3.78
N ARG A 80 5.63 -10.76 4.71
CA ARG A 80 5.38 -10.52 6.12
C ARG A 80 5.04 -9.06 6.38
N ALA A 81 5.80 -8.13 5.84
CA ALA A 81 5.57 -6.70 5.98
C ALA A 81 4.23 -6.28 5.39
N GLY A 82 3.87 -6.75 4.18
CA GLY A 82 2.58 -6.41 3.57
C GLY A 82 1.39 -6.87 4.41
N LEU A 83 1.46 -8.06 5.03
CA LEU A 83 0.43 -8.55 5.95
C LEU A 83 0.38 -7.78 7.28
N GLU A 84 1.54 -7.39 7.82
CA GLU A 84 1.62 -6.56 9.02
C GLU A 84 1.00 -5.18 8.78
N ASP A 85 1.39 -4.53 7.69
CA ASP A 85 0.94 -3.19 7.29
C ASP A 85 -0.58 -3.17 7.06
N HIS A 86 -1.10 -4.14 6.30
CA HIS A 86 -2.53 -4.29 6.08
C HIS A 86 -3.30 -4.47 7.40
N PHE A 87 -2.84 -5.37 8.27
CA PHE A 87 -3.47 -5.60 9.57
C PHE A 87 -3.47 -4.34 10.44
N MET A 88 -2.32 -3.66 10.56
CA MET A 88 -2.18 -2.45 11.37
C MET A 88 -3.01 -1.28 10.81
N GLY A 89 -3.09 -1.12 9.49
CA GLY A 89 -3.92 -0.11 8.85
C GLY A 89 -5.41 -0.36 9.12
N LYS A 90 -5.88 -1.60 8.94
CA LYS A 90 -7.26 -1.99 9.29
C LYS A 90 -7.57 -1.79 10.77
N LEU A 91 -6.66 -2.19 11.66
CA LEU A 91 -6.81 -2.01 13.10
C LEU A 91 -6.88 -0.53 13.50
N SER A 92 -6.17 0.33 12.77
CA SER A 92 -6.20 1.79 12.95
C SER A 92 -7.47 2.45 12.40
N GLY A 93 -8.33 1.68 11.72
CA GLY A 93 -9.60 2.16 11.17
C GLY A 93 -9.45 3.01 9.92
N ILE A 94 -8.43 2.74 9.09
CA ILE A 94 -8.24 3.40 7.78
C ILE A 94 -8.55 2.46 6.61
N SER A 95 -8.87 3.05 5.46
CA SER A 95 -9.11 2.34 4.19
C SER A 95 -7.79 1.83 3.61
N MET A 96 -7.30 0.70 4.15
CA MET A 96 -5.98 0.17 3.85
C MET A 96 -5.95 -0.72 2.60
N GLY A 97 -5.13 -0.33 1.64
CA GLY A 97 -4.67 -1.11 0.50
C GLY A 97 -3.18 -1.46 0.62
N CYS A 98 -2.64 -2.08 -0.43
CA CYS A 98 -1.22 -2.41 -0.52
C CYS A 98 -0.79 -2.36 -1.97
N ASP A 99 0.23 -1.57 -2.28
CA ASP A 99 0.99 -1.74 -3.52
C ASP A 99 1.97 -2.89 -3.30
N CYS A 100 1.80 -3.97 -4.08
CA CYS A 100 2.57 -5.20 -3.94
C CYS A 100 3.70 -5.16 -4.97
N CYS A 101 4.87 -4.69 -4.55
CA CYS A 101 5.98 -4.49 -5.46
C CYS A 101 7.29 -5.08 -4.91
N TYR A 102 8.29 -5.15 -5.78
CA TYR A 102 9.67 -5.42 -5.40
C TYR A 102 10.63 -4.66 -6.33
N THR A 103 11.83 -4.42 -5.83
CA THR A 103 12.93 -3.87 -6.62
C THR A 103 13.75 -4.97 -7.27
N ASN A 104 14.31 -4.72 -8.45
CA ASN A 104 15.17 -5.69 -9.16
C ASN A 104 16.46 -6.08 -8.41
N HIS A 105 16.79 -5.37 -7.33
CA HIS A 105 17.96 -5.64 -6.50
C HIS A 105 17.59 -6.31 -5.17
N ALA A 106 16.31 -6.54 -4.90
CA ALA A 106 15.85 -7.43 -3.85
C ALA A 106 15.89 -8.90 -4.32
N ASP A 107 16.00 -9.83 -3.38
CA ASP A 107 15.92 -11.27 -3.64
C ASP A 107 14.44 -11.68 -3.76
N ALA A 108 13.82 -11.23 -4.85
CA ALA A 108 12.39 -11.35 -5.12
C ALA A 108 12.08 -11.44 -6.61
N ASP A 109 10.93 -12.04 -6.94
CA ASP A 109 10.43 -12.17 -8.30
C ASP A 109 8.91 -11.91 -8.41
N GLN A 110 8.35 -11.93 -9.62
CA GLN A 110 6.93 -11.65 -9.82
C GLN A 110 5.97 -12.63 -9.09
N ASN A 111 6.42 -13.84 -8.76
CA ASN A 111 5.60 -14.78 -8.00
C ASN A 111 5.36 -14.28 -6.58
N LEU A 112 6.28 -13.49 -6.02
CA LEU A 112 6.09 -12.76 -4.76
C LEU A 112 4.82 -11.92 -4.80
N ASN A 113 4.70 -11.04 -5.81
CA ASN A 113 3.57 -10.12 -5.94
C ASN A 113 2.25 -10.89 -6.08
N GLU A 114 2.24 -11.99 -6.83
CA GLU A 114 1.04 -12.83 -6.98
C GLU A 114 0.66 -13.55 -5.69
N ASN A 115 1.64 -14.09 -4.96
CA ASN A 115 1.41 -14.71 -3.66
C ASN A 115 0.85 -13.71 -2.65
N LEU A 116 1.49 -12.54 -2.54
CA LEU A 116 1.10 -11.50 -1.60
C LEU A 116 -0.28 -10.94 -1.93
N MET A 117 -0.57 -10.68 -3.21
CA MET A 117 -1.88 -10.19 -3.64
C MET A 117 -3.01 -11.12 -3.21
N ILE A 118 -2.86 -12.45 -3.42
CA ILE A 118 -3.90 -13.41 -3.02
C ILE A 118 -4.08 -13.42 -1.50
N LEU A 119 -2.98 -13.45 -0.74
CA LEU A 119 -3.03 -13.41 0.72
C LEU A 119 -3.75 -12.15 1.23
N LEU A 120 -3.40 -10.98 0.68
CA LEU A 120 -4.02 -9.71 1.04
C LEU A 120 -5.49 -9.63 0.63
N ALA A 121 -5.85 -10.13 -0.54
CA ALA A 121 -7.25 -10.19 -0.97
C ALA A 121 -8.08 -11.07 -0.01
N THR A 122 -7.55 -12.23 0.41
CA THR A 122 -8.24 -13.05 1.43
C THR A 122 -8.30 -12.39 2.81
N ALA A 123 -7.35 -11.51 3.13
CA ALA A 123 -7.37 -10.68 4.33
C ALA A 123 -8.29 -9.44 4.20
N GLY A 124 -9.00 -9.27 3.09
CA GLY A 124 -9.91 -8.15 2.85
C GLY A 124 -9.18 -6.83 2.57
N CYS A 125 -8.06 -6.86 1.87
CA CYS A 125 -7.38 -5.67 1.31
C CYS A 125 -8.33 -4.86 0.43
N ASN A 126 -8.39 -3.54 0.65
CA ASN A 126 -9.37 -2.69 -0.05
C ASN A 126 -9.03 -2.53 -1.53
N TYR A 127 -7.74 -2.43 -1.85
CA TYR A 127 -7.24 -2.29 -3.21
C TYR A 127 -5.75 -2.68 -3.26
N ILE A 128 -5.31 -3.06 -4.46
CA ILE A 128 -3.90 -3.30 -4.78
C ILE A 128 -3.60 -2.54 -6.07
N MET A 129 -2.40 -1.99 -6.18
CA MET A 129 -1.98 -1.29 -7.40
C MET A 129 -1.77 -2.27 -8.55
N GLY A 130 -1.69 -1.76 -9.77
CA GLY A 130 -1.55 -2.64 -10.92
C GLY A 130 -1.11 -1.89 -12.15
N MET A 131 -0.03 -2.39 -12.75
CA MET A 131 0.54 -1.86 -13.99
C MET A 131 0.42 -2.86 -15.14
N PRO A 132 0.46 -2.41 -16.41
CA PRO A 132 0.53 -3.29 -17.56
C PRO A 132 1.74 -4.23 -17.41
N LEU A 133 1.46 -5.53 -17.25
CA LEU A 133 2.46 -6.57 -16.93
C LEU A 133 3.26 -6.35 -15.64
N GLY A 134 2.87 -5.40 -14.79
CA GLY A 134 3.58 -5.08 -13.54
C GLY A 134 4.87 -4.28 -13.75
N ASP A 135 5.20 -3.83 -14.96
CA ASP A 135 6.44 -3.11 -15.23
C ASP A 135 6.22 -1.59 -15.19
N ASP A 136 6.80 -0.92 -14.19
CA ASP A 136 6.85 0.54 -14.16
C ASP A 136 8.18 1.03 -14.74
N ILE A 137 8.12 1.48 -15.99
CA ILE A 137 9.29 1.96 -16.75
C ILE A 137 9.92 3.24 -16.17
N MET A 138 9.18 4.00 -15.36
CA MET A 138 9.64 5.26 -14.78
C MET A 138 10.18 5.05 -13.38
N LEU A 139 9.51 4.25 -12.57
CA LEU A 139 9.89 3.95 -11.19
C LEU A 139 10.93 2.84 -11.10
N GLN A 140 11.14 2.07 -12.17
CA GLN A 140 12.14 0.99 -12.27
C GLN A 140 11.91 -0.16 -11.27
N LEU A 141 10.63 -0.48 -11.04
CA LEU A 141 10.17 -1.48 -10.09
C LEU A 141 9.10 -2.37 -10.73
N SER A 142 8.89 -3.54 -10.13
CA SER A 142 7.87 -4.49 -10.57
C SER A 142 6.71 -4.53 -9.57
N ASP A 143 5.56 -4.00 -9.99
CA ASP A 143 4.26 -4.07 -9.31
C ASP A 143 3.49 -5.33 -9.76
N HIS A 144 2.27 -5.49 -9.29
CA HIS A 144 1.33 -6.50 -9.69
C HIS A 144 0.76 -6.27 -11.11
N ARG A 145 0.35 -7.37 -11.75
CA ARG A 145 -0.13 -7.37 -13.14
C ARG A 145 -1.63 -7.12 -13.22
N ILE A 146 -2.08 -6.13 -14.00
CA ILE A 146 -3.52 -5.85 -14.21
C ILE A 146 -4.35 -7.11 -14.61
N PRO A 147 -3.91 -8.00 -15.53
CA PRO A 147 -4.69 -9.20 -15.87
C PRO A 147 -4.95 -10.13 -14.67
N ARG A 148 -4.07 -10.09 -13.67
CA ARG A 148 -4.14 -10.93 -12.48
C ARG A 148 -5.06 -10.36 -11.41
N HIS A 149 -5.41 -9.07 -11.47
CA HIS A 149 -6.46 -8.48 -10.63
C HIS A 149 -7.82 -9.15 -10.88
N CYS A 150 -8.22 -9.29 -12.15
CA CYS A 150 -9.47 -9.98 -12.51
C CYS A 150 -9.46 -11.44 -12.05
N HIS A 151 -8.29 -12.09 -12.11
CA HIS A 151 -8.13 -13.46 -11.63
C HIS A 151 -8.26 -13.53 -10.10
N CYS A 152 -7.63 -12.62 -9.36
CA CYS A 152 -7.78 -12.51 -7.92
C CYS A 152 -9.24 -12.31 -7.51
N ALA A 153 -9.94 -11.40 -8.21
CA ALA A 153 -11.36 -11.15 -7.98
C ALA A 153 -12.22 -12.41 -8.20
N SER A 154 -11.93 -13.16 -9.27
CA SER A 154 -12.61 -14.44 -9.54
C SER A 154 -12.33 -15.51 -8.49
N VAL A 155 -11.10 -15.56 -7.97
CA VAL A 155 -10.67 -16.57 -6.99
C VAL A 155 -11.23 -16.27 -5.60
N THR A 156 -11.34 -14.98 -5.25
CA THR A 156 -11.83 -14.51 -3.95
C THR A 156 -13.32 -14.19 -3.95
N GLU A 157 -14.01 -14.41 -5.07
CA GLU A 157 -15.42 -14.04 -5.27
C GLU A 157 -15.73 -12.59 -4.90
N SER A 158 -14.75 -11.70 -5.11
CA SER A 158 -14.88 -10.26 -4.85
C SER A 158 -15.34 -9.51 -6.08
N ALA A 159 -16.14 -8.46 -5.86
CA ALA A 159 -16.67 -7.61 -6.91
C ALA A 159 -16.14 -6.18 -6.75
N PRO A 160 -15.89 -5.47 -7.87
CA PRO A 160 -15.56 -4.05 -7.80
C PRO A 160 -16.71 -3.25 -7.19
N VAL A 161 -16.40 -2.09 -6.61
CA VAL A 161 -17.42 -1.16 -6.14
C VAL A 161 -18.23 -0.67 -7.34
N THR A 162 -19.54 -0.94 -7.34
CA THR A 162 -20.48 -0.48 -8.38
C THR A 162 -21.26 0.73 -7.89
N GLY A 163 -21.02 1.89 -8.50
CA GLY A 163 -21.82 3.11 -8.31
C GLY A 163 -21.11 4.22 -7.52
N VAL A 164 -21.00 5.39 -8.15
CA VAL A 164 -20.84 6.73 -7.55
C VAL A 164 -21.89 7.63 -8.20
#